data_AF-A0A1Y3X3G1-F1
#
_entry.id   AF-A0A1Y3X3G1-F1
#
_cell.length_a   1.000
_cell.length_b   1.000
_cell.length_c   1.000
_cell.angle_alpha   90.00
_cell.angle_beta   90.00
_cell.angle_gamma   90.00
#
_symmetry.space_group_name_H-M   'P 1'
#
loop_
_entity.id
_entity.type
_entity.pdbx_description
1 polymer ?
#
loop_
_entity_poly.entity_id
_entity_poly.type
_entity_poly.pdbx_seq_one_letter_code
_entity_poly.pdbx_strand_id
1 'polypeptide(L)'
;MLPAFQPEPEFAAGLNLPIVEERPVTPIVSLGSVTRTRHFIEANTRPVDMAHLKNDCVVPVFSKDNEVTISHQSFIETVLGAILTPSLTGR
;
A
#
# COMPACT_ATOMS: atom_id res chain seq x y z
N MET A 1 12.47 24.21 -16.12
CA MET A 1 13.32 23.92 -14.95
C MET A 1 12.40 23.48 -13.83
N LEU A 2 12.43 22.21 -13.43
CA LEU A 2 11.63 21.73 -12.29
C LEU A 2 12.36 22.14 -11.00
N PRO A 3 11.65 22.56 -9.94
CA PRO A 3 12.29 22.89 -8.68
C PRO A 3 12.98 21.64 -8.12
N ALA A 4 14.20 21.82 -7.61
CA ALA A 4 14.91 20.77 -6.90
C ALA A 4 14.06 20.31 -5.71
N PHE A 5 13.86 19.00 -5.59
CA PHE A 5 13.21 18.40 -4.42
C PHE A 5 14.03 18.77 -3.18
N GLN A 6 13.45 19.60 -2.30
CA GLN A 6 14.03 19.94 -1.00
C GLN A 6 13.41 19.00 0.02
N PRO A 7 14.12 17.98 0.52
CA PRO A 7 13.59 17.14 1.59
C PRO A 7 13.42 18.00 2.86
N GLU A 8 12.26 17.88 3.50
CA GLU A 8 11.96 18.58 4.76
C GLU A 8 13.03 18.27 5.83
N PRO A 9 13.44 19.26 6.63
CA PRO A 9 14.57 19.16 7.56
C PRO A 9 14.40 18.08 8.65
N GLU A 10 13.18 17.57 8.87
CA GLU A 10 12.93 16.46 9.81
C GLU A 10 13.58 15.14 9.39
N PHE A 11 13.91 14.96 8.11
CA PHE A 11 14.56 13.73 7.63
C PHE A 11 16.08 13.67 7.87
N ALA A 12 16.70 14.75 8.37
CA ALA A 12 18.15 14.87 8.53
C ALA A 12 18.70 14.41 9.90
N ALA A 13 17.86 13.87 10.79
CA ALA A 13 18.31 13.38 12.08
C ALA A 13 18.96 11.97 11.95
N GLY A 14 20.29 11.95 11.88
CA GLY A 14 21.09 10.73 11.81
C GLY A 14 20.82 9.76 12.96
N LEU A 15 20.42 8.53 12.61
CA LEU A 15 20.19 7.44 13.55
C LEU A 15 21.53 6.79 13.96
N ASN A 16 22.05 7.13 15.13
CA ASN A 16 23.02 6.28 15.84
C ASN A 16 22.23 5.22 16.64
N LEU A 17 22.02 4.04 16.05
CA LEU A 17 21.38 2.92 16.73
C LEU A 17 22.43 2.09 17.48
N PRO A 18 22.34 1.91 18.80
CA PRO A 18 23.03 0.81 19.46
C PRO A 18 22.33 -0.50 19.09
N ILE A 19 23.12 -1.53 18.80
CA ILE A 19 22.66 -2.90 18.49
C ILE A 19 21.79 -3.39 19.66
N VAL A 20 20.52 -3.71 19.41
CA VAL A 20 19.54 -4.16 20.43
C VAL A 20 19.64 -5.66 20.61
N GLU A 21 19.98 -6.07 21.83
CA GLU A 21 19.96 -7.45 22.31
C GLU A 21 18.51 -7.86 22.64
N GLU A 22 18.03 -8.95 22.03
CA GLU A 22 16.64 -9.40 21.99
C GLU A 22 16.08 -9.74 23.39
N ARG A 23 14.92 -9.18 23.76
CA ARG A 23 14.19 -9.53 24.99
C ARG A 23 12.73 -9.86 24.68
N PRO A 24 12.11 -10.82 25.40
CA PRO A 24 10.80 -11.38 25.05
C PRO A 24 9.63 -10.40 25.29
N VAL A 25 8.66 -10.46 24.39
CA VAL A 25 7.51 -9.54 24.29
C VAL A 25 6.47 -9.80 25.40
N THR A 26 6.25 -8.81 26.27
CA THR A 26 5.11 -8.79 27.21
C THR A 26 3.97 -7.93 26.66
N PRO A 27 2.69 -8.22 26.98
CA PRO A 27 1.55 -7.49 26.46
C PRO A 27 1.46 -6.09 27.11
N ILE A 28 1.50 -5.04 26.29
CA ILE A 28 1.52 -3.65 26.73
C ILE A 28 0.10 -3.21 27.13
N VAL A 29 -0.17 -3.15 28.43
CA VAL A 29 -1.34 -2.41 28.98
C VAL A 29 -0.93 -0.93 29.05
N SER A 30 -1.46 -0.10 28.14
CA SER A 30 -1.09 1.32 28.05
C SER A 30 -1.99 2.17 28.95
N LEU A 31 -1.59 2.36 30.21
CA LEU A 31 -2.17 3.38 31.10
C LEU A 31 -1.32 4.65 31.01
N GLY A 32 -1.89 5.72 30.45
CA GLY A 32 -1.26 7.05 30.39
C GLY A 32 -0.93 7.50 28.96
N SER A 33 -1.28 8.75 28.65
CA SER A 33 -1.02 9.45 27.38
C SER A 33 0.48 9.73 27.20
N VAL A 34 1.27 8.68 26.97
CA VAL A 34 2.62 8.80 26.43
C VAL A 34 2.46 8.95 24.93
N THR A 35 2.97 10.03 24.34
CA THR A 35 3.13 10.15 22.90
C THR A 35 3.99 8.98 22.44
N ARG A 36 3.36 7.92 21.93
CA ARG A 36 4.06 6.78 21.35
C ARG A 36 4.92 7.32 20.21
N THR A 37 6.21 7.45 20.45
CA THR A 37 7.20 7.57 19.40
C THR A 37 7.07 6.31 18.56
N ARG A 38 6.42 6.42 17.40
CA ARG A 38 6.30 5.29 16.50
C ARG A 38 7.69 5.03 15.92
N HIS A 39 8.28 3.91 16.32
CA HIS A 39 9.60 3.51 15.85
C HIS A 39 9.58 2.90 14.43
N PHE A 40 8.40 2.77 13.83
CA PHE A 40 8.17 2.20 12.51
C PHE A 40 7.26 3.09 11.68
N ILE A 41 7.53 3.13 10.37
CA ILE A 41 6.69 3.79 9.38
C ILE A 41 5.46 2.89 9.13
N GLU A 42 4.28 3.47 9.23
CA GLU A 42 3.01 2.81 8.88
C GLU A 42 2.73 2.95 7.38
N ALA A 43 1.97 2.02 6.80
CA ALA A 43 1.52 2.17 5.43
C ALA A 43 0.56 3.36 5.31
N ASN A 44 0.80 4.24 4.32
CA ASN A 44 -0.08 5.37 4.03
C ASN A 44 -1.27 4.97 3.12
N THR A 45 -1.58 3.68 3.02
CA THR A 45 -2.66 3.17 2.17
C THR A 45 -4.01 3.39 2.82
N ARG A 46 -5.04 3.60 2.00
CA ARG A 46 -6.42 3.74 2.43
C ARG A 46 -7.29 2.70 1.72
N PRO A 47 -8.30 2.13 2.39
CA PRO A 47 -9.25 1.26 1.72
C PRO A 47 -10.05 2.07 0.69
N VAL A 48 -10.30 1.49 -0.48
CA VAL A 48 -11.09 2.09 -1.55
C VAL A 48 -12.13 1.10 -2.06
N ASP A 49 -13.23 1.62 -2.61
CA ASP A 49 -14.27 0.80 -3.22
C ASP A 49 -14.09 0.67 -4.74
N MET A 50 -14.94 -0.13 -5.36
CA MET A 50 -14.92 -0.33 -6.82
C MET A 50 -15.30 0.93 -7.59
N ALA A 51 -16.09 1.84 -7.00
CA ALA A 51 -16.50 3.07 -7.66
C ALA A 51 -15.31 4.02 -7.82
N HIS A 52 -14.48 4.16 -6.80
CA HIS A 52 -13.25 4.94 -6.84
C HIS A 52 -12.28 4.44 -7.92
N LEU A 53 -12.08 3.11 -7.99
CA LEU A 53 -11.21 2.51 -9.02
C LEU A 53 -11.71 2.76 -10.45
N LYS A 54 -13.03 2.89 -10.64
CA LYS A 54 -13.64 3.11 -11.96
C LYS A 54 -13.73 4.57 -12.38
N ASN A 55 -14.05 5.46 -11.43
CA ASN A 55 -14.40 6.84 -11.73
C ASN A 55 -13.27 7.83 -11.45
N ASP A 56 -12.43 7.55 -10.44
CA ASP A 56 -11.46 8.51 -9.94
C ASP A 56 -10.01 8.14 -10.32
N CYS A 57 -9.77 6.86 -10.63
CA CYS A 57 -8.46 6.36 -11.03
C CYS A 57 -8.31 6.32 -12.56
N VAL A 58 -7.43 7.15 -13.11
CA VAL A 58 -7.02 7.06 -14.51
C VAL A 58 -5.95 5.98 -14.65
N VAL A 59 -6.26 4.90 -15.37
CA VAL A 59 -5.32 3.80 -15.60
C VAL A 59 -4.83 3.82 -17.05
N PRO A 60 -3.53 4.04 -17.31
CA PRO A 60 -2.99 3.88 -18.64
C PRO A 60 -3.07 2.41 -19.04
N VAL A 61 -3.79 2.12 -20.12
CA VAL A 61 -3.99 0.74 -20.65
C VAL A 61 -2.91 0.33 -21.65
N PHE A 62 -1.86 1.14 -21.81
CA PHE A 62 -0.71 0.85 -22.65
C PHE A 62 0.59 1.20 -21.90
N SER A 63 1.57 0.30 -21.98
CA SER A 63 2.94 0.54 -21.53
C SER A 63 3.74 1.36 -22.57
N LYS A 64 4.98 1.75 -22.21
CA LYS A 64 5.90 2.50 -23.09
C LYS A 64 6.13 1.81 -24.45
N ASP A 65 6.04 0.48 -24.49
CA ASP A 65 6.24 -0.35 -25.69
C ASP A 65 4.92 -0.74 -26.38
N ASN A 66 3.84 0.00 -26.13
CA ASN A 66 2.49 -0.26 -26.66
C ASN A 66 1.92 -1.64 -26.30
N GLU A 67 2.47 -2.27 -25.26
CA GLU A 67 1.90 -3.48 -24.69
C GLU A 67 0.60 -3.13 -23.97
N VAL A 68 -0.45 -3.90 -24.26
CA VAL A 68 -1.75 -3.76 -23.60
C VAL A 68 -1.59 -4.17 -22.13
N THR A 69 -2.02 -3.29 -21.22
CA THR A 69 -2.06 -3.59 -19.79
C THR A 69 -3.51 -3.79 -19.32
N ILE A 70 -3.68 -4.56 -18.25
CA ILE A 70 -4.98 -4.74 -17.59
C ILE A 70 -5.13 -3.72 -16.47
N SER A 71 -6.30 -3.09 -16.37
CA SER A 71 -6.61 -2.17 -15.28
C SER A 71 -7.00 -2.90 -14.00
N HIS A 72 -6.82 -2.28 -12.83
CA HIS A 72 -7.11 -2.88 -11.52
C HIS A 72 -8.54 -3.41 -11.43
N GLN A 73 -9.53 -2.62 -11.86
CA GLN A 73 -10.93 -3.00 -11.87
C GLN A 73 -11.20 -4.20 -12.77
N SER A 74 -10.59 -4.25 -13.96
CA SER A 74 -10.79 -5.34 -14.92
C SER A 74 -10.20 -6.64 -14.40
N PHE A 75 -9.02 -6.58 -13.78
CA PHE A 75 -8.42 -7.72 -13.12
C PHE A 75 -9.31 -8.27 -12.01
N ILE A 76 -9.77 -7.41 -11.09
CA ILE A 76 -10.61 -7.81 -9.95
C ILE A 76 -11.92 -8.44 -10.44
N GLU A 77 -12.62 -7.81 -11.39
CA GLU A 77 -13.88 -8.31 -11.93
C GLU A 77 -13.71 -9.64 -12.67
N THR A 78 -12.63 -9.80 -13.44
CA THR A 78 -12.35 -11.04 -14.16
C THR A 78 -12.13 -12.20 -13.21
N VAL A 79 -11.32 -11.99 -12.16
CA VAL A 79 -11.04 -13.01 -11.15
C VAL A 79 -12.32 -13.37 -10.38
N LEU A 80 -13.09 -12.37 -9.95
CA LEU A 80 -14.36 -12.61 -9.29
C LEU A 80 -15.35 -13.36 -10.19
N GLY A 81 -15.44 -12.97 -11.46
CA GLY A 81 -16.25 -13.65 -12.46
C GLY A 81 -15.89 -15.13 -12.56
N ALA A 82 -14.60 -15.44 -12.70
CA ALA A 82 -14.11 -16.83 -12.80
C ALA A 82 -14.39 -17.66 -11.55
N ILE A 83 -14.29 -17.07 -10.35
CA ILE A 83 -14.60 -17.75 -9.08
C ILE A 83 -16.11 -18.01 -8.95
N LEU A 84 -16.93 -17.05 -9.36
CA LEU A 84 -18.38 -17.08 -9.17
C LEU A 84 -19.12 -17.83 -10.28
N THR A 85 -18.54 -17.98 -11.46
CA THR A 85 -19.09 -18.84 -12.51
C THR A 85 -18.74 -20.29 -12.22
N PRO A 86 -19.71 -21.15 -11.87
CA PRO A 86 -19.44 -22.58 -11.83
C PRO A 86 -19.00 -23.03 -13.22
N SER A 87 -17.81 -23.60 -13.31
CA SER A 87 -17.28 -24.22 -14.53
C SER A 87 -18.31 -25.22 -15.07
N LEU A 88 -18.99 -24.87 -16.14
CA LEU A 88 -19.78 -25.81 -16.95
C LEU A 88 -18.89 -26.68 -17.86
N THR A 89 -17.59 -26.75 -17.58
CA THR A 89 -16.62 -27.58 -18.28
C THR A 89 -16.73 -29.02 -17.77
N GLY A 90 -17.78 -29.68 -18.21
CA GLY A 90 -18.15 -31.05 -17.84
C GLY A 90 -19.40 -31.50 -18.58
N ARG A 91 -19.41 -31.35 -19.91
CA ARG A 91 -20.29 -32.09 -20.83
C ARG A 91 -19.50 -32.44 -22.08
#